data_AF-A0A3D5KLJ3-F1
#
_entry.id   AF-A0A3D5KLJ3-F1
#
_cell.length_a   1.000
_cell.length_b   1.000
_cell.length_c   1.000
_cell.angle_alpha   90.00
_cell.angle_beta   90.00
_cell.angle_gamma   90.00
#
_symmetry.space_group_name_H-M   'P 1'
#
loop_
_entity.id
_entity.type
_entity.pdbx_description
1 polymer ?
#
loop_
_entity_poly.entity_id
_entity_poly.type
_entity_poly.pdbx_seq_one_letter_code
_entity_poly.pdbx_strand_id
1 'polypeptide(L)'
;DDEIVVGLNQPIHHDDFEYVVTDFKVEKQIGTGEVALAAKGKFYIVNFKTINNAKRVQHEWNNSIAFLTDELGNTYENDLVAQQALEKMEPFGWQEKYVTEHQTEQSTRFVFQVPESIKQPYLKVRGFTLMGDFFDGNQFEKTKVKLFN
;
A
#
# COMPACT_ATOMS: atom_id res chain seq x y z
N ASP A 1 18.87 4.91 -13.91
CA ASP A 1 18.05 3.76 -13.53
C ASP A 1 16.59 4.10 -13.70
N ASP A 2 15.91 3.39 -14.59
CA ASP A 2 14.53 3.70 -14.96
C ASP A 2 13.55 3.05 -13.95
N GLU A 3 12.62 3.85 -13.42
CA GLU A 3 11.52 3.36 -12.57
C GLU A 3 10.49 2.61 -13.42
N ILE A 4 9.95 1.52 -12.89
CA ILE A 4 8.89 0.72 -13.54
C ILE A 4 7.54 1.19 -12.97
N VAL A 5 6.66 1.67 -13.84
CA VAL A 5 5.32 2.13 -13.43
C VAL A 5 4.27 1.10 -13.86
N VAL A 6 3.54 0.58 -12.89
CA VAL A 6 2.38 -0.30 -13.11
C VAL A 6 1.07 0.40 -12.74
N GLY A 7 -0.03 -0.09 -13.29
CA GLY A 7 -1.38 0.40 -13.01
C GLY A 7 -2.11 -0.40 -11.92
N LEU A 8 -3.39 -0.10 -11.73
CA LEU A 8 -4.27 -0.90 -10.87
C LEU A 8 -4.40 -2.33 -11.42
N ASN A 9 -4.55 -3.29 -10.51
CA ASN A 9 -4.65 -4.72 -10.80
C ASN A 9 -3.43 -5.32 -11.52
N GLN A 10 -2.31 -4.59 -11.59
CA GLN A 10 -1.03 -5.11 -12.05
C GLN A 10 -0.14 -5.38 -10.84
N PRO A 11 0.42 -6.60 -10.70
CA PRO A 11 1.24 -6.97 -9.55
C PRO A 11 2.62 -6.33 -9.58
N ILE A 12 3.11 -5.96 -8.39
CA ILE A 12 4.53 -5.84 -8.10
C ILE A 12 5.01 -7.21 -7.65
N HIS A 13 5.95 -7.82 -8.38
CA HIS A 13 6.51 -9.13 -8.05
C HIS A 13 7.75 -8.99 -7.15
N HIS A 14 7.87 -9.88 -6.16
CA HIS A 14 9.03 -10.01 -5.30
C HIS A 14 9.17 -11.47 -4.83
N ASP A 15 10.07 -12.24 -5.46
CA ASP A 15 10.21 -13.68 -5.20
C ASP A 15 8.84 -14.39 -5.38
N ASP A 16 8.42 -15.20 -4.42
CA ASP A 16 7.13 -15.89 -4.38
C ASP A 16 5.94 -14.98 -3.97
N PHE A 17 6.14 -13.66 -3.79
CA PHE A 17 5.10 -12.73 -3.33
C PHE A 17 4.69 -11.73 -4.41
N GLU A 18 3.41 -11.38 -4.44
CA GLU A 18 2.88 -10.32 -5.28
C GLU A 18 2.09 -9.30 -4.47
N TYR A 19 2.24 -8.04 -4.84
CA TYR A 19 1.55 -6.92 -4.22
C TYR A 19 0.72 -6.18 -5.27
N VAL A 20 -0.58 -6.07 -5.04
CA VAL A 20 -1.53 -5.54 -6.01
C VAL A 20 -2.34 -4.42 -5.37
N VAL A 21 -2.37 -3.26 -6.01
CA VAL A 21 -3.39 -2.25 -5.70
C VAL A 21 -4.59 -2.52 -6.60
N THR A 22 -5.74 -2.83 -6.01
CA THR A 22 -6.95 -3.17 -6.77
C THR A 22 -7.79 -1.94 -7.09
N ASP A 23 -7.81 -0.97 -6.19
CA ASP A 23 -8.54 0.29 -6.30
C ASP A 23 -7.98 1.35 -5.35
N PHE A 24 -8.32 2.61 -5.57
CA PHE A 24 -8.08 3.68 -4.60
C PHE A 24 -9.15 4.78 -4.71
N LYS A 25 -9.37 5.47 -3.60
CA LYS A 25 -10.20 6.68 -3.57
C LYS A 25 -9.51 7.82 -2.85
N VAL A 26 -9.91 9.04 -3.18
CA VAL A 26 -9.37 10.27 -2.61
C VAL A 26 -10.49 11.02 -1.90
N GLU A 27 -10.32 11.28 -0.60
CA GLU A 27 -11.33 11.92 0.24
C GLU A 27 -10.72 13.07 1.07
N LYS A 28 -11.53 14.07 1.42
CA LYS A 28 -11.11 15.15 2.34
C LYS A 28 -11.38 14.84 3.81
N GLN A 29 -12.20 13.82 4.06
CA GLN A 29 -12.60 13.41 5.39
C GLN A 29 -12.85 11.90 5.40
N ILE A 30 -12.65 11.27 6.55
CA ILE A 30 -13.07 9.90 6.81
C ILE A 30 -14.25 9.95 7.79
N GLY A 31 -15.32 9.21 7.48
CA GLY A 31 -16.53 9.19 8.28
C GLY A 31 -17.38 10.46 8.15
N THR A 32 -18.40 10.56 9.02
CA THR A 32 -19.38 11.67 9.03
C THR A 32 -19.80 12.00 10.45
N GLY A 33 -20.19 13.26 10.71
CA GLY A 33 -20.70 13.68 12.02
C GLY A 33 -19.61 13.75 13.09
N GLU A 34 -19.90 13.31 14.31
CA GLU A 34 -18.99 13.41 15.48
C GLU A 34 -17.73 12.55 15.36
N VAL A 35 -17.73 11.58 14.45
CA VAL A 35 -16.60 10.66 14.18
C VAL A 35 -15.83 11.03 12.91
N ALA A 36 -16.13 12.20 12.32
CA ALA A 36 -15.44 12.66 11.13
C ALA A 36 -13.99 13.07 11.44
N LEU A 37 -13.05 12.51 10.68
CA LEU A 37 -11.65 12.91 10.69
C LEU A 37 -11.35 13.68 9.40
N ALA A 38 -11.01 14.97 9.52
CA ALA A 38 -10.64 15.80 8.38
C ALA A 38 -9.15 15.68 8.05
N ALA A 39 -8.82 15.56 6.77
CA ALA A 39 -7.43 15.58 6.32
C ALA A 39 -6.85 17.01 6.41
N LYS A 40 -5.55 17.15 6.68
CA LYS A 40 -4.82 18.42 6.47
C LYS A 40 -4.59 18.74 4.97
N GLY A 41 -5.11 17.89 4.09
CA GLY A 41 -5.06 17.99 2.64
C GLY A 41 -6.06 16.97 2.09
N LYS A 42 -5.58 15.79 1.70
CA LYS A 42 -6.42 14.68 1.24
C LYS A 42 -5.99 13.37 1.88
N PHE A 43 -6.92 12.44 2.03
CA PHE A 43 -6.66 11.04 2.26
C PHE A 43 -6.65 10.30 0.93
N TYR A 44 -5.61 9.49 0.72
CA TYR A 44 -5.60 8.41 -0.27
C TYR A 44 -5.92 7.12 0.46
N ILE A 45 -7.06 6.53 0.15
CA ILE A 45 -7.51 5.25 0.71
C ILE A 45 -7.29 4.21 -0.38
N VAL A 46 -6.34 3.30 -0.16
CA VAL A 46 -5.82 2.38 -1.17
C VAL A 46 -6.15 0.95 -0.80
N ASN A 47 -6.89 0.25 -1.67
CA ASN A 47 -7.16 -1.18 -1.50
C ASN A 47 -5.93 -1.97 -1.97
N PHE A 48 -5.32 -2.68 -1.02
CA PHE A 48 -4.07 -3.39 -1.21
C PHE A 48 -4.27 -4.88 -0.97
N LYS A 49 -3.66 -5.69 -1.83
CA LYS A 49 -3.70 -7.15 -1.76
C LYS A 49 -2.30 -7.72 -1.83
N THR A 50 -1.98 -8.59 -0.89
CA THR A 50 -0.79 -9.44 -0.91
C THR A 50 -1.20 -10.84 -1.35
N ILE A 51 -0.47 -11.42 -2.29
CA ILE A 51 -0.61 -12.80 -2.74
C ILE A 51 0.68 -13.52 -2.41
N ASN A 52 0.58 -14.68 -1.76
CA ASN A 52 1.71 -15.53 -1.44
C ASN A 52 1.65 -16.80 -2.28
N ASN A 53 2.50 -16.86 -3.32
CA ASN A 53 2.64 -18.00 -4.22
C ASN A 53 3.68 -19.03 -3.72
N ALA A 54 4.28 -18.82 -2.53
CA ALA A 54 5.24 -19.75 -1.97
C ALA A 54 4.55 -21.08 -1.63
N LYS A 55 5.31 -22.18 -1.67
CA LYS A 55 4.76 -23.52 -1.38
C LYS A 55 4.67 -23.84 0.11
N ARG A 56 5.49 -23.17 0.94
CA ARG A 56 5.72 -23.56 2.34
C ARG A 56 6.00 -22.40 3.30
N VAL A 57 6.22 -21.19 2.78
CA VAL A 57 6.64 -20.04 3.59
C VAL A 57 5.47 -19.08 3.71
N GLN A 58 5.20 -18.61 4.92
CA GLN A 58 4.23 -17.55 5.16
C GLN A 58 4.88 -16.17 4.95
N HIS A 59 4.07 -15.17 4.56
CA HIS A 59 4.51 -13.79 4.48
C HIS A 59 4.01 -13.02 5.68
N GLU A 60 4.91 -12.65 6.59
CA GLU A 60 4.60 -11.75 7.70
C GLU A 60 4.88 -10.31 7.29
N TRP A 61 3.90 -9.44 7.50
CA TRP A 61 4.01 -8.02 7.16
C TRP A 61 3.16 -7.16 8.09
N ASN A 62 3.30 -5.85 7.98
CA ASN A 62 2.54 -4.89 8.79
C ASN A 62 2.18 -3.65 7.96
N ASN A 63 1.51 -2.71 8.61
CA ASN A 63 1.00 -1.49 7.99
C ASN A 63 2.07 -0.51 7.46
N SER A 64 3.37 -0.77 7.66
CA SER A 64 4.45 0.00 7.05
C SER A 64 5.00 -0.64 5.78
N ILE A 65 4.45 -1.76 5.30
CA ILE A 65 4.90 -2.40 4.06
C ILE A 65 4.74 -1.49 2.83
N ALA A 66 3.84 -0.51 2.84
CA ALA A 66 3.60 0.38 1.71
C ALA A 66 3.71 1.85 2.11
N PHE A 67 4.15 2.68 1.16
CA PHE A 67 4.23 4.13 1.28
C PHE A 67 3.93 4.80 -0.05
N LEU A 68 3.50 6.06 -0.02
CA LEU A 68 3.35 6.85 -1.24
C LEU A 68 4.60 7.68 -1.53
N THR A 69 4.84 7.91 -2.81
CA THR A 69 5.82 8.87 -3.33
C THR A 69 5.16 9.82 -4.32
N ASP A 70 5.65 11.05 -4.44
CA ASP A 70 5.24 11.99 -5.49
C ASP A 70 6.33 12.20 -6.55
N GLU A 71 6.05 13.01 -7.57
CA GLU A 71 7.01 13.34 -8.64
C GLU A 71 8.30 14.03 -8.15
N LEU A 72 8.26 14.62 -6.95
CA LEU A 72 9.39 15.30 -6.31
C LEU A 72 10.20 14.36 -5.40
N GLY A 73 9.77 13.11 -5.24
CA GLY A 73 10.39 12.13 -4.36
C GLY A 73 10.01 12.28 -2.88
N ASN A 74 9.01 13.09 -2.54
CA ASN A 74 8.49 13.15 -1.17
C ASN A 74 7.82 11.83 -0.82
N THR A 75 8.05 11.34 0.41
CA THR A 75 7.47 10.09 0.90
C THR A 75 6.37 10.35 1.91
N TYR A 76 5.28 9.58 1.83
CA TYR A 76 4.16 9.65 2.77
C TYR A 76 3.87 8.26 3.35
N GLU A 77 3.98 8.16 4.67
CA GLU A 77 3.67 6.92 5.40
C GLU A 77 2.17 6.71 5.56
N ASN A 78 1.80 5.45 5.76
CA ASN A 78 0.45 5.09 6.15
C ASN A 78 0.09 5.75 7.50
N ASP A 79 -1.03 6.46 7.54
CA ASP A 79 -1.57 7.10 8.72
C ASP A 79 -2.42 6.10 9.49
N LEU A 80 -1.79 5.44 10.47
CA LEU A 80 -2.44 4.40 11.28
C LEU A 80 -3.67 4.92 12.03
N VAL A 81 -3.66 6.19 12.45
CA VAL A 81 -4.79 6.78 13.17
C VAL A 81 -5.98 6.92 12.22
N ALA A 82 -5.75 7.43 11.02
CA ALA A 82 -6.77 7.56 9.99
C ALA A 82 -7.26 6.19 9.49
N GLN A 83 -6.36 5.22 9.34
CA GLN A 83 -6.67 3.84 8.95
C GLN A 83 -7.56 3.14 9.99
N GLN A 84 -7.23 3.26 11.28
CA GLN A 84 -8.05 2.74 12.38
C GLN A 84 -9.39 3.47 12.52
N ALA A 85 -9.42 4.78 12.24
CA ALA A 85 -10.67 5.53 12.18
C ALA A 85 -11.57 5.02 11.06
N LEU A 86 -11.00 4.74 9.87
CA LEU A 86 -11.73 4.13 8.76
C LEU A 86 -12.27 2.74 9.13
N GLU A 87 -11.48 1.88 9.77
CA GLU A 87 -11.91 0.54 10.21
C GLU A 87 -13.14 0.59 11.13
N LYS A 88 -13.19 1.57 12.05
CA LYS A 88 -14.34 1.74 12.95
C LYS A 88 -15.64 2.09 12.21
N MET A 89 -15.53 2.73 11.05
CA MET A 89 -16.66 3.19 10.25
C MET A 89 -17.09 2.17 9.20
N GLU A 90 -16.12 1.55 8.54
CA GLU A 90 -16.29 0.57 7.49
C GLU A 90 -15.27 -0.56 7.70
N PRO A 91 -15.60 -1.58 8.51
CA PRO A 91 -14.67 -2.64 8.83
C PRO A 91 -14.15 -3.35 7.58
N PHE A 92 -12.83 -3.39 7.43
CA PHE A 92 -12.12 -4.07 6.34
C PHE A 92 -11.10 -5.09 6.87
N GLY A 93 -11.10 -5.37 8.17
CA GLY A 93 -10.23 -6.36 8.78
C GLY A 93 -8.84 -5.83 9.06
N TRP A 94 -8.72 -4.59 9.53
CA TRP A 94 -7.46 -4.02 9.99
C TRP A 94 -6.79 -4.90 11.06
N GLN A 95 -5.47 -5.07 10.95
CA GLN A 95 -4.64 -5.79 11.92
C GLN A 95 -3.32 -5.03 12.09
N GLU A 96 -2.70 -5.10 13.27
CA GLU A 96 -1.38 -4.49 13.47
C GLU A 96 -0.29 -5.24 12.67
N LYS A 97 -0.43 -6.56 12.59
CA LYS A 97 0.41 -7.48 11.82
C LYS A 97 -0.48 -8.40 11.02
N TYR A 98 -0.04 -8.71 9.80
CA TYR A 98 -0.70 -9.58 8.87
C TYR A 98 0.18 -10.79 8.60
N VAL A 99 -0.47 -11.93 8.36
CA VAL A 99 0.19 -13.17 7.93
C VAL A 99 -0.57 -13.67 6.72
N THR A 100 0.08 -13.61 5.56
CA THR A 100 -0.45 -14.21 4.34
C THR A 100 0.13 -15.61 4.21
N GLU A 101 -0.70 -16.61 4.51
CA GLU A 101 -0.32 -18.02 4.44
C GLU A 101 0.12 -18.43 3.04
N HIS A 102 0.89 -19.50 2.93
CA HIS A 102 1.36 -20.01 1.65
C HIS A 102 0.17 -20.37 0.74
N GLN A 103 0.26 -20.09 -0.56
CA GLN A 103 -0.83 -20.31 -1.54
C GLN A 103 -2.14 -19.57 -1.19
N THR A 104 -2.06 -18.43 -0.50
CA THR A 104 -3.24 -17.62 -0.16
C THR A 104 -3.05 -16.16 -0.53
N GLU A 105 -4.13 -15.39 -0.43
CA GLU A 105 -4.11 -13.94 -0.56
C GLU A 105 -4.76 -13.28 0.66
N GLN A 106 -4.33 -12.06 0.94
CA GLN A 106 -4.87 -11.23 2.00
C GLN A 106 -5.00 -9.79 1.52
N SER A 107 -6.12 -9.15 1.84
CA SER A 107 -6.38 -7.76 1.47
C SER A 107 -6.51 -6.86 2.69
N THR A 108 -6.14 -5.59 2.53
CA THR A 108 -6.40 -4.54 3.51
C THR A 108 -6.54 -3.19 2.82
N ARG A 109 -6.79 -2.13 3.58
CA ARG A 109 -6.82 -0.76 3.08
C ARG A 109 -5.77 0.07 3.78
N PHE A 110 -4.91 0.74 3.03
CA PHE A 110 -4.00 1.76 3.56
C PHE A 110 -4.62 3.14 3.44
N VAL A 111 -4.29 4.02 4.37
CA VAL A 111 -4.78 5.40 4.41
C VAL A 111 -3.59 6.33 4.51
N PHE A 112 -3.34 7.12 3.48
CA PHE A 112 -2.23 8.08 3.46
C PHE A 112 -2.77 9.50 3.52
N GLN A 113 -2.27 10.31 4.44
CA GLN A 113 -2.57 11.72 4.47
C GLN A 113 -1.51 12.51 3.68
N VAL A 114 -1.94 13.23 2.66
CA VAL A 114 -1.05 13.96 1.72
C VAL A 114 -1.48 15.41 1.57
N PRO A 115 -0.59 16.32 1.14
CA PRO A 115 -0.96 17.71 0.87
C PRO A 115 -1.96 17.80 -0.30
N GLU A 116 -2.80 18.84 -0.31
CA GLU A 116 -3.78 19.09 -1.38
C GLU A 116 -3.11 19.18 -2.76
N SER A 117 -1.87 19.66 -2.79
CA SER A 117 -1.03 19.91 -3.96
C SER A 117 -0.23 18.72 -4.45
N ILE A 118 -0.42 17.51 -3.89
CA ILE A 118 0.30 16.32 -4.34
C ILE A 118 0.09 16.11 -5.85
N LYS A 119 1.17 15.74 -6.54
CA LYS A 119 1.17 15.46 -7.98
C LYS A 119 1.79 14.12 -8.27
N GLN A 120 1.17 13.39 -9.19
CA GLN A 120 1.57 12.06 -9.60
C GLN A 120 1.92 11.13 -8.42
N PRO A 121 0.98 10.90 -7.48
CA PRO A 121 1.21 9.96 -6.39
C PRO A 121 1.37 8.53 -6.92
N TYR A 122 2.39 7.84 -6.43
CA TYR A 122 2.63 6.43 -6.68
C TYR A 122 2.74 5.66 -5.36
N LEU A 123 2.20 4.45 -5.30
CA LEU A 123 2.45 3.53 -4.19
C LEU A 123 3.70 2.70 -4.46
N LYS A 124 4.57 2.61 -3.47
CA LYS A 124 5.72 1.71 -3.44
C LYS A 124 5.58 0.72 -2.29
N VAL A 125 6.12 -0.47 -2.49
CA VAL A 125 6.18 -1.52 -1.47
C VAL A 125 7.60 -1.60 -0.93
N ARG A 126 7.74 -1.68 0.39
CA ARG A 126 9.00 -1.93 1.07
C ARG A 126 9.28 -3.42 1.02
N GLY A 127 10.42 -3.76 0.44
CA GLY A 127 10.98 -5.10 0.53
C GLY A 127 11.94 -5.15 1.69
N PHE A 128 11.85 -6.21 2.49
CA PHE A 128 12.99 -6.66 3.25
C PHE A 128 13.74 -7.63 2.36
N THR A 129 14.98 -7.31 1.99
CA THR A 129 15.82 -8.20 1.20
C THR A 129 16.10 -9.45 2.04
N LEU A 130 15.41 -10.56 1.75
CA LEU A 130 15.85 -11.87 2.21
C LEU A 130 17.11 -12.21 1.40
N MET A 131 18.21 -12.53 2.09
CA MET A 131 19.50 -12.82 1.46
C MET A 131 19.38 -14.04 0.53
N GLY A 132 19.16 -13.78 -0.76
CA GLY A 132 19.00 -14.78 -1.80
C GLY A 132 18.88 -14.20 -3.21
N ASP A 133 18.09 -13.13 -3.40
CA ASP A 133 17.74 -12.63 -4.74
C ASP A 133 18.14 -11.18 -4.99
N PHE A 134 19.33 -10.99 -5.55
CA PHE A 134 19.81 -9.68 -5.99
C PHE A 134 19.14 -9.20 -7.31
N PHE A 135 18.62 -10.11 -8.14
CA PHE A 135 18.04 -9.76 -9.43
C PHE A 135 16.57 -9.31 -9.34
N ASP A 136 15.74 -10.04 -8.58
CA ASP A 136 14.34 -9.65 -8.36
C ASP A 136 14.23 -8.42 -7.45
N GLY A 137 15.11 -8.28 -6.46
CA GLY A 137 15.12 -7.11 -5.58
C GLY A 137 15.27 -5.78 -6.31
N ASN A 138 16.11 -5.71 -7.35
CA ASN A 138 16.35 -4.46 -8.10
C ASN A 138 15.14 -4.02 -8.94
N GLN A 139 14.43 -4.96 -9.58
CA GLN A 139 13.19 -4.63 -10.29
C GLN A 139 12.07 -4.27 -9.31
N PHE A 140 11.96 -5.02 -8.22
CA PHE A 140 11.00 -4.77 -7.16
C PHE A 140 11.15 -3.35 -6.57
N GLU A 141 12.37 -2.95 -6.18
CA GLU A 141 12.65 -1.62 -5.59
C GLU A 141 12.31 -0.46 -6.54
N LYS A 142 12.38 -0.71 -7.85
CA LYS A 142 12.09 0.27 -8.92
C LYS A 142 10.63 0.29 -9.33
N THR A 143 9.82 -0.67 -8.88
CA THR A 143 8.42 -0.77 -9.29
C THR A 143 7.52 0.08 -8.39
N LYS A 144 6.58 0.79 -9.01
CA LYS A 144 5.60 1.63 -8.32
C LYS A 144 4.25 1.61 -9.02
N VAL A 145 3.18 1.73 -8.25
CA VAL A 145 1.80 1.72 -8.76
C VAL A 145 1.29 3.14 -8.91
N LYS A 146 0.79 3.49 -10.10
CA LYS A 146 0.17 4.79 -10.41
C LYS A 146 -1.17 4.97 -9.68
N LEU A 147 -1.32 6.06 -8.90
CA LEU A 147 -2.55 6.42 -8.17
C LEU A 147 -3.17 7.76 -8.64
N PHE A 148 -3.14 8.01 -9.94
CA PHE A 148 -3.76 9.18 -10.57
C PHE A 148 -4.24 8.80 -11.96
N ASN A 149 -5.05 9.64 -12.58
CA ASN A 149 -5.46 9.48 -13.97
C ASN A 149 -4.56 10.33 -14.87
#